data_AF-A0A7Y7IM00-F1
#
_entry.id   AF-A0A7Y7IM00-F1
#
_cell.length_a   1.000
_cell.length_b   1.000
_cell.length_c   1.000
_cell.angle_alpha   90.00
_cell.angle_beta   90.00
_cell.angle_gamma   90.00
#
_symmetry.space_group_name_H-M   'P 1'
#
loop_
_entity.id
_entity.type
_entity.pdbx_description
1 polymer ?
#
loop_
_entity_poly.entity_id
_entity_poly.type
_entity_poly.pdbx_seq_one_letter_code
_entity_poly.pdbx_strand_id
1 'polypeptide(L)'
;MTEPGNWRDQQWQHPQGGGPVQPPGGAPGSQLSPAPAYWAHPAPPAHRAKRRTPTAKVTNIIVLCLFVVVALGTLVVFSFSIGTSVFLVCGALALIPLAICVLTLVWIDRWEPEPKSALALGFCWGAGMSVVTALVVGGWVQPLLIASNASADPGMVGAVVQAPLVEEVCKGAGVLLLFFLRRRTFDGPVDGVVYAGIIAAGFAFTENILYFGQAFNESGGQPGGLLGIFVMRGLMSPFAHVMFTGALGACVGYAARHGGTAMVLVAWVVGLVPAMLLHGLWNSLTFIHGNFFVLYLLLQVPIFVLCITGIIFLRRAEARLTRRRLSDYVPSGWFSQPEVPMLASGAGRRRALAWSKTFGAEKVMREFIRLATRLAFTRQRILVDAKGGAGGAAAARLAAAQAQELQLLNAVTAARSELLGRHGAAAWQARQHP
;
A
#
# COMPACT_ATOMS: atom_id res chain seq x y z
N MET A 1 34.42 -13.45 -28.57
CA MET A 1 35.68 -13.71 -29.31
C MET A 1 35.81 -12.55 -30.28
N THR A 2 36.76 -11.64 -30.19
CA THR A 2 38.16 -11.71 -29.75
C THR A 2 38.56 -10.48 -28.91
N GLU A 3 39.53 -10.74 -28.05
CA GLU A 3 40.19 -9.87 -27.07
C GLU A 3 41.29 -8.98 -27.70
N PRO A 4 41.97 -8.12 -26.90
CA PRO A 4 42.59 -6.87 -27.30
C PRO A 4 44.12 -6.95 -27.49
N GLY A 5 44.69 -5.87 -28.02
CA GLY A 5 46.12 -5.56 -27.96
C GLY A 5 46.31 -4.06 -28.30
N ASN A 6 47.38 -3.38 -27.95
CA ASN A 6 48.53 -3.70 -27.11
C ASN A 6 49.15 -2.34 -26.77
N TRP A 7 49.57 -2.15 -25.52
CA TRP A 7 50.34 -0.99 -25.10
C TRP A 7 51.82 -1.20 -25.45
N ARG A 8 52.42 -0.30 -26.25
CA ARG A 8 53.85 0.09 -26.14
C ARG A 8 54.27 1.14 -27.19
N ASP A 9 55.03 2.11 -26.68
CA ASP A 9 56.10 2.87 -27.33
C ASP A 9 55.75 3.81 -28.49
N GLN A 10 55.52 5.10 -28.17
CA GLN A 10 55.98 6.18 -29.05
C GLN A 10 56.74 7.25 -28.26
N GLN A 11 57.99 7.41 -28.72
CA GLN A 11 59.04 8.26 -28.22
C GLN A 11 58.71 9.75 -28.39
N TRP A 12 59.23 10.51 -27.44
CA TRP A 12 59.26 11.96 -27.40
C TRP A 12 59.93 12.57 -28.63
N GLN A 13 59.24 13.51 -29.28
CA GLN A 13 59.84 14.48 -30.20
C GLN A 13 59.84 15.86 -29.53
N HIS A 14 61.03 16.42 -29.34
CA HIS A 14 61.24 17.81 -28.94
C HIS A 14 61.04 18.75 -30.13
N PRO A 15 60.47 19.95 -29.89
CA PRO A 15 60.90 21.14 -30.61
C PRO A 15 61.67 22.08 -29.67
N GLN A 16 62.88 22.43 -30.10
CA GLN A 16 63.70 23.50 -29.54
C GLN A 16 63.08 24.87 -29.81
N GLY A 17 63.16 25.79 -28.85
CA GLY A 17 62.80 27.19 -29.03
C GLY A 17 62.88 27.96 -27.70
N GLY A 18 64.07 28.49 -27.40
CA GLY A 18 64.37 29.21 -26.16
C GLY A 18 63.80 30.63 -26.12
N GLY A 19 63.29 31.01 -24.95
CA GLY A 19 63.01 32.37 -24.52
C GLY A 19 63.46 32.55 -23.06
N PRO A 20 63.84 33.76 -22.63
CA PRO A 20 64.70 33.97 -21.46
C PRO A 20 64.02 33.66 -20.11
N VAL A 21 64.85 33.11 -19.21
CA VAL A 21 64.55 32.67 -17.84
C VAL A 21 64.26 33.87 -16.92
N GLN A 22 63.11 33.86 -16.26
CA GLN A 22 62.82 34.67 -15.06
C GLN A 22 62.97 33.79 -13.80
N PRO A 23 63.43 34.35 -12.65
CA PRO A 23 63.81 33.58 -11.47
C PRO A 23 62.59 32.99 -10.72
N PRO A 24 62.77 31.89 -9.95
CA PRO A 24 61.66 31.13 -9.37
C PRO A 24 61.12 31.83 -8.11
N GLY A 25 59.92 32.41 -8.23
CA GLY A 25 59.17 32.95 -7.09
C GLY A 25 58.01 32.03 -6.71
N GLY A 26 58.11 31.40 -5.54
CA GLY A 26 56.96 30.96 -4.73
C GLY A 26 56.26 29.68 -5.17
N ALA A 27 56.47 28.61 -4.40
CA ALA A 27 55.57 27.45 -4.40
C ALA A 27 54.14 27.89 -4.05
N PRO A 28 53.10 27.50 -4.81
CA PRO A 28 51.73 27.58 -4.32
C PRO A 28 51.51 26.40 -3.38
N GLY A 29 51.92 26.59 -2.11
CA GLY A 29 51.25 25.90 -1.02
C GLY A 29 49.77 26.22 -1.11
N SER A 30 48.94 25.21 -1.29
CA SER A 30 47.48 25.33 -1.19
C SER A 30 47.11 25.62 0.26
N GLN A 31 47.32 26.87 0.68
CA GLN A 31 46.65 27.43 1.84
C GLN A 31 45.18 27.53 1.45
N LEU A 32 44.39 26.54 1.86
CA LEU A 32 42.96 26.71 2.08
C LEU A 32 42.83 27.81 3.14
N SER A 33 42.78 29.08 2.71
CA SER A 33 42.30 30.15 3.57
C SER A 33 40.86 29.77 3.96
N PRO A 34 40.54 29.60 5.25
CA PRO A 34 39.17 29.41 5.66
C PRO A 34 38.48 30.77 5.46
N ALA A 35 37.89 30.97 4.29
CA ALA A 35 37.02 32.11 4.09
C ALA A 35 35.83 31.93 5.07
N PRO A 36 35.58 32.88 5.99
CA PRO A 36 34.46 32.80 6.93
C PRO A 36 33.09 32.98 6.23
N ALA A 37 33.06 33.08 4.91
CA ALA A 37 31.88 33.37 4.10
C ALA A 37 30.81 32.26 4.12
N TYR A 38 31.12 31.03 4.54
CA TYR A 38 30.10 29.98 4.73
C TYR A 38 29.04 30.38 5.79
N TRP A 39 29.43 31.21 6.77
CA TRP A 39 28.54 31.68 7.85
C TRP A 39 27.76 32.97 7.50
N ALA A 40 27.98 33.54 6.31
CA ALA A 40 27.38 34.80 5.88
C ALA A 40 26.19 34.62 4.91
N HIS A 41 25.71 33.39 4.70
CA HIS A 41 24.47 33.19 3.95
C HIS A 41 23.29 33.73 4.77
N PRO A 42 22.47 34.66 4.22
CA PRO A 42 21.23 35.04 4.88
C PRO A 42 20.42 33.78 5.14
N ALA A 43 19.90 33.64 6.36
CA ALA A 43 19.07 32.51 6.73
C ALA A 43 18.01 32.33 5.65
N PRO A 44 17.84 31.12 5.06
CA PRO A 44 16.80 30.91 4.06
C PRO A 44 15.49 31.40 4.66
N PRO A 45 14.69 32.20 3.92
CA PRO A 45 13.48 32.79 4.44
C PRO A 45 12.70 31.67 5.09
N ALA A 46 12.38 31.85 6.39
CA ALA A 46 11.63 30.85 7.13
C ALA A 46 10.33 30.63 6.36
N HIS A 47 10.28 29.56 5.56
CA HIS A 47 9.05 29.08 5.00
C HIS A 47 8.25 28.66 6.23
N ARG A 48 7.42 29.58 6.74
CA ARG A 48 6.31 29.25 7.62
C ARG A 48 5.57 28.18 6.85
N ALA A 49 5.83 26.92 7.20
CA ALA A 49 5.07 25.80 6.69
C ALA A 49 3.63 26.19 6.95
N LYS A 50 2.86 26.47 5.89
CA LYS A 50 1.44 26.80 6.01
C LYS A 50 0.85 25.67 6.83
N ARG A 51 0.62 25.93 8.12
CA ARG A 51 0.05 24.99 9.08
C ARG A 51 -1.24 24.56 8.42
N ARG A 52 -1.33 23.29 8.00
CA ARG A 52 -2.48 22.80 7.22
C ARG A 52 -3.74 23.21 7.98
N THR A 53 -4.60 23.92 7.28
CA THR A 53 -5.82 24.49 7.82
C THR A 53 -6.69 23.37 8.45
N PRO A 54 -7.40 23.65 9.55
CA PRO A 54 -8.32 22.70 10.19
C PRO A 54 -9.42 22.15 9.26
N THR A 55 -9.67 22.82 8.12
CA THR A 55 -10.66 22.42 7.10
C THR A 55 -10.44 21.02 6.52
N ALA A 56 -9.21 20.62 6.19
CA ALA A 56 -8.98 19.28 5.62
C ALA A 56 -9.22 18.13 6.63
N LYS A 57 -9.06 18.40 7.94
CA LYS A 57 -9.40 17.43 8.99
C LYS A 57 -10.91 17.34 9.18
N VAL A 58 -11.61 18.49 9.14
CA VAL A 58 -13.07 18.57 9.28
C VAL A 58 -13.76 17.87 8.11
N THR A 59 -13.35 18.13 6.86
CA THR A 59 -13.91 17.45 5.68
C THR A 59 -13.76 15.92 5.76
N ASN A 60 -12.60 15.43 6.22
CA ASN A 60 -12.39 13.98 6.39
C ASN A 60 -13.32 13.36 7.44
N ILE A 61 -13.60 14.07 8.53
CA ILE A 61 -14.53 13.61 9.55
C ILE A 61 -15.94 13.58 8.99
N ILE A 62 -16.36 14.64 8.27
CA ILE A 62 -17.69 14.71 7.65
C ILE A 62 -17.89 13.57 6.64
N VAL A 63 -16.92 13.33 5.76
CA VAL A 63 -16.99 12.23 4.78
C VAL A 63 -17.05 10.87 5.46
N LEU A 64 -16.25 10.66 6.52
CA LEU A 64 -16.30 9.42 7.29
C LEU A 64 -17.67 9.24 7.97
N CYS A 65 -18.19 10.27 8.61
CA CYS A 65 -19.52 10.26 9.22
C CYS A 65 -20.61 9.93 8.20
N LEU A 66 -20.55 10.54 7.01
CA LEU A 66 -21.47 10.24 5.92
C LEU A 66 -21.43 8.75 5.53
N PHE A 67 -20.24 8.17 5.33
CA PHE A 67 -20.14 6.75 4.97
C PHE A 67 -20.55 5.82 6.10
N VAL A 68 -20.30 6.19 7.35
CA VAL A 68 -20.80 5.44 8.51
C VAL A 68 -22.33 5.46 8.52
N VAL A 69 -22.96 6.62 8.31
CA VAL A 69 -24.42 6.74 8.24
C VAL A 69 -24.98 5.88 7.12
N VAL A 70 -24.38 5.90 5.92
CA VAL A 70 -24.82 5.07 4.80
C VAL A 70 -24.64 3.57 5.10
N ALA A 71 -23.51 3.17 5.66
CA ALA A 71 -23.26 1.77 6.04
C ALA A 71 -24.27 1.30 7.10
N LEU A 72 -24.50 2.08 8.16
CA LEU A 72 -25.50 1.76 9.17
C LEU A 72 -26.91 1.72 8.59
N GLY A 73 -27.28 2.69 7.75
CA GLY A 73 -28.57 2.69 7.05
C GLY A 73 -28.77 1.45 6.18
N THR A 74 -27.73 1.02 5.47
CA THR A 74 -27.75 -0.22 4.67
C THR A 74 -28.01 -1.44 5.55
N LEU A 75 -27.30 -1.55 6.68
CA LEU A 75 -27.48 -2.64 7.64
C LEU A 75 -28.89 -2.64 8.27
N VAL A 76 -29.44 -1.46 8.57
CA VAL A 76 -30.82 -1.31 9.07
C VAL A 76 -31.84 -1.80 8.03
N VAL A 77 -31.70 -1.38 6.77
CA VAL A 77 -32.57 -1.85 5.67
C VAL A 77 -32.51 -3.38 5.55
N PHE A 78 -31.32 -3.97 5.63
CA PHE A 78 -31.16 -5.42 5.56
C PHE A 78 -31.78 -6.12 6.77
N SER A 79 -31.62 -5.57 7.98
CA SER A 79 -32.27 -6.09 9.18
C SER A 79 -33.79 -6.16 9.04
N PHE A 80 -34.43 -5.18 8.40
CA PHE A 80 -35.86 -5.24 8.09
C PHE A 80 -36.18 -6.25 6.98
N SER A 81 -35.32 -6.38 5.97
CA SER A 81 -35.55 -7.26 4.83
C SER A 81 -35.46 -8.75 5.16
N ILE A 82 -34.50 -9.19 5.99
CA ILE A 82 -34.31 -10.61 6.34
C ILE A 82 -34.85 -10.98 7.72
N GLY A 83 -35.29 -9.99 8.51
CA GLY A 83 -35.73 -10.14 9.89
C GLY A 83 -34.59 -9.93 10.90
N THR A 84 -34.87 -9.16 11.96
CA THR A 84 -33.85 -8.69 12.92
C THR A 84 -33.08 -9.83 13.60
N SER A 85 -33.76 -10.88 14.04
CA SER A 85 -33.09 -12.01 14.70
C SER A 85 -32.14 -12.76 13.75
N VAL A 86 -32.56 -12.99 12.51
CA VAL A 86 -31.75 -13.63 11.46
C VAL A 86 -30.57 -12.73 11.12
N PHE A 87 -30.80 -11.43 10.97
CA PHE A 87 -29.75 -10.44 10.72
C PHE A 87 -28.68 -10.42 11.82
N LEU A 88 -29.06 -10.48 13.10
CA LEU A 88 -28.08 -10.50 14.19
C LEU A 88 -27.20 -11.76 14.17
N VAL A 89 -27.79 -12.94 13.93
CA VAL A 89 -27.04 -14.20 13.83
C VAL A 89 -26.12 -14.18 12.61
N CYS A 90 -26.64 -13.81 11.43
CA CYS A 90 -25.87 -13.74 10.20
C CYS A 90 -24.76 -12.68 10.27
N GLY A 91 -25.06 -11.53 10.90
CA GLY A 91 -24.11 -10.48 11.23
C GLY A 91 -22.96 -10.99 12.09
N ALA A 92 -23.27 -11.72 13.16
CA ALA A 92 -22.25 -12.32 14.02
C ALA A 92 -21.37 -13.32 13.27
N LEU A 93 -21.97 -14.17 12.42
CA LEU A 93 -21.22 -15.11 11.58
C LEU A 93 -20.33 -14.40 10.54
N ALA A 94 -20.82 -13.31 9.93
CA ALA A 94 -20.07 -12.53 8.95
C ALA A 94 -18.84 -11.82 9.54
N LEU A 95 -18.78 -11.61 10.87
CA LEU A 95 -17.59 -11.09 11.53
C LEU A 95 -16.39 -12.04 11.44
N ILE A 96 -16.62 -13.35 11.31
CA ILE A 96 -15.55 -14.36 11.22
C ILE A 96 -14.71 -14.18 9.94
N PRO A 97 -15.27 -14.26 8.71
CA PRO A 97 -14.51 -14.01 7.50
C PRO A 97 -13.94 -12.59 7.45
N LEU A 98 -14.67 -11.60 7.97
CA LEU A 98 -14.17 -10.23 8.07
C LEU A 98 -12.89 -10.16 8.92
N ALA A 99 -12.89 -10.78 10.10
CA ALA A 99 -11.73 -10.81 10.97
C ALA A 99 -10.55 -11.51 10.29
N ILE A 100 -10.78 -12.64 9.63
CA ILE A 100 -9.74 -13.36 8.85
C ILE A 100 -9.11 -12.44 7.81
N CYS A 101 -9.92 -11.71 7.03
CA CYS A 101 -9.44 -10.77 6.02
C CYS A 101 -8.66 -9.60 6.63
N VAL A 102 -9.24 -8.89 7.59
CA VAL A 102 -8.65 -7.69 8.20
C VAL A 102 -7.35 -8.04 8.92
N LEU A 103 -7.30 -9.13 9.69
CA LEU A 103 -6.09 -9.57 10.39
C LEU A 103 -4.97 -9.91 9.40
N THR A 104 -5.31 -10.55 8.27
CA THR A 104 -4.34 -10.87 7.22
C THR A 104 -3.80 -9.61 6.55
N LEU A 105 -4.66 -8.64 6.23
CA LEU A 105 -4.25 -7.36 5.63
C LEU A 105 -3.35 -6.55 6.59
N VAL A 106 -3.73 -6.48 7.87
CA VAL A 106 -2.90 -5.84 8.91
C VAL A 106 -1.55 -6.57 9.09
N TRP A 107 -1.53 -7.89 8.93
CA TRP A 107 -0.28 -8.66 8.99
C TRP A 107 0.62 -8.43 7.76
N ILE A 108 0.03 -8.33 6.57
CA ILE A 108 0.74 -7.94 5.33
C ILE A 108 1.39 -6.57 5.52
N ASP A 109 0.68 -5.64 6.15
CA ASP A 109 1.08 -4.25 6.34
C ASP A 109 1.85 -3.95 7.65
N ARG A 110 2.18 -4.98 8.44
CA ARG A 110 2.68 -4.81 9.82
C ARG A 110 3.89 -3.90 10.03
N TRP A 111 4.66 -3.61 8.98
CA TRP A 111 5.89 -2.83 9.07
C TRP A 111 5.68 -1.33 8.81
N GLU A 112 4.64 -0.97 8.08
CA GLU A 112 4.26 0.42 7.83
C GLU A 112 2.75 0.57 7.93
N PRO A 113 2.16 0.45 9.14
CA PRO A 113 0.72 0.42 9.28
C PRO A 113 0.03 1.66 8.71
N GLU A 114 -0.95 1.42 7.85
CA GLU A 114 -1.76 2.47 7.26
C GLU A 114 -2.57 3.27 8.31
N PRO A 115 -2.87 4.56 8.05
CA PRO A 115 -3.66 5.36 8.96
C PRO A 115 -5.05 4.76 9.18
N LYS A 116 -5.38 4.45 10.44
CA LYS A 116 -6.69 3.88 10.83
C LYS A 116 -7.89 4.61 10.24
N SER A 117 -7.84 5.95 10.13
CA SER A 117 -8.91 6.74 9.52
C SER A 117 -9.11 6.49 8.02
N ALA A 118 -8.04 6.17 7.28
CA ALA A 118 -8.14 5.81 5.87
C ALA A 118 -8.69 4.39 5.71
N LEU A 119 -8.26 3.45 6.58
CA LEU A 119 -8.82 2.10 6.62
C LEU A 119 -10.31 2.11 6.97
N ALA A 120 -10.72 2.90 7.97
CA ALA A 120 -12.13 3.05 8.35
C ALA A 120 -12.96 3.64 7.21
N LEU A 121 -12.45 4.67 6.52
CA LEU A 121 -13.12 5.26 5.36
C LEU A 121 -13.29 4.23 4.24
N GLY A 122 -12.24 3.45 3.93
CA GLY A 122 -12.31 2.37 2.94
C GLY A 122 -13.31 1.29 3.33
N PHE A 123 -13.28 0.85 4.59
CA PHE A 123 -14.23 -0.15 5.10
C PHE A 123 -15.67 0.34 4.99
N CYS A 124 -15.97 1.56 5.44
CA CYS A 124 -17.33 2.12 5.37
C CYS A 124 -17.78 2.39 3.93
N TRP A 125 -16.87 2.77 3.03
CA TRP A 125 -17.17 2.83 1.60
C TRP A 125 -17.62 1.46 1.10
N GLY A 126 -16.83 0.41 1.36
CA GLY A 126 -17.13 -0.96 0.96
C GLY A 126 -18.44 -1.48 1.54
N ALA A 127 -18.60 -1.38 2.86
CA ALA A 127 -19.74 -1.94 3.60
C ALA A 127 -21.07 -1.22 3.37
N GLY A 128 -21.03 0.04 2.94
CA GLY A 128 -22.22 0.88 2.73
C GLY A 128 -22.35 1.35 1.29
N MET A 129 -21.62 2.41 0.95
CA MET A 129 -21.74 3.10 -0.35
C MET A 129 -21.59 2.15 -1.54
N SER A 130 -20.62 1.26 -1.52
CA SER A 130 -20.36 0.32 -2.60
C SER A 130 -21.50 -0.69 -2.76
N VAL A 131 -22.08 -1.18 -1.67
CA VAL A 131 -23.22 -2.10 -1.69
C VAL A 131 -24.46 -1.40 -2.24
N VAL A 132 -24.81 -0.24 -1.69
CA VAL A 132 -25.97 0.55 -2.14
C VAL A 132 -25.87 0.89 -3.61
N THR A 133 -24.70 1.40 -4.03
CA THR A 133 -24.48 1.76 -5.43
C THR A 133 -24.54 0.53 -6.32
N ALA A 134 -23.99 -0.61 -5.89
CA ALA A 134 -24.04 -1.84 -6.67
C ALA A 134 -25.46 -2.38 -6.84
N LEU A 135 -26.29 -2.33 -5.79
CA LEU A 135 -27.71 -2.73 -5.86
C LEU A 135 -28.50 -1.82 -6.81
N VAL A 136 -28.33 -0.50 -6.68
CA VAL A 136 -29.03 0.47 -7.52
C VAL A 136 -28.58 0.33 -8.98
N VAL A 137 -27.28 0.42 -9.25
CA VAL A 137 -26.72 0.35 -10.61
C VAL A 137 -26.97 -1.02 -11.23
N GLY A 138 -26.87 -2.10 -10.45
CA GLY A 138 -27.16 -3.47 -10.92
C GLY A 138 -28.58 -3.61 -11.47
N GLY A 139 -29.57 -3.00 -10.80
CA GLY A 139 -30.95 -2.97 -11.27
C GLY A 139 -31.14 -2.30 -12.64
N TRP A 140 -30.29 -1.33 -13.00
CA TRP A 140 -30.30 -0.67 -14.31
C TRP A 140 -29.48 -1.41 -15.37
N VAL A 141 -28.36 -2.03 -14.98
CA VAL A 141 -27.43 -2.69 -15.90
C VAL A 141 -27.96 -4.07 -16.32
N GLN A 142 -28.60 -4.81 -15.41
CA GLN A 142 -29.08 -6.16 -15.67
C GLN A 142 -30.04 -6.24 -16.88
N PRO A 143 -31.08 -5.38 -16.99
CA PRO A 143 -32.00 -5.42 -18.13
C PRO A 143 -31.30 -5.08 -19.46
N LEU A 144 -30.32 -4.17 -19.46
CA LEU A 144 -29.58 -3.79 -20.67
C LEU A 144 -28.73 -4.95 -21.20
N LEU A 145 -28.06 -5.68 -20.30
CA LEU A 145 -27.27 -6.85 -20.67
C LEU A 145 -28.16 -7.99 -21.21
N ILE A 146 -29.29 -8.25 -20.56
CA ILE A 146 -30.25 -9.27 -21.02
C ILE A 146 -30.86 -8.89 -22.37
N ALA A 147 -31.26 -7.63 -22.55
CA ALA A 147 -31.83 -7.16 -23.82
C ALA A 147 -30.86 -7.32 -25.00
N SER A 148 -29.55 -7.22 -24.75
CA SER A 148 -28.51 -7.44 -25.77
C SER A 148 -28.27 -8.92 -26.10
N ASN A 149 -28.77 -9.86 -25.29
CA ASN A 149 -28.58 -11.29 -25.47
C ASN A 149 -29.76 -12.09 -24.89
N ALA A 150 -30.93 -11.99 -25.54
CA ALA A 150 -32.19 -12.56 -25.05
C ALA A 150 -32.18 -14.10 -24.88
N SER A 151 -31.22 -14.79 -25.50
CA SER A 151 -31.04 -16.25 -25.37
C SER A 151 -30.19 -16.68 -24.17
N ALA A 152 -29.52 -15.76 -23.48
CA ALA A 152 -28.67 -16.09 -22.34
C ALA A 152 -29.49 -16.28 -21.05
N ASP A 153 -29.07 -17.20 -20.18
CA ASP A 153 -29.67 -17.37 -18.86
C ASP A 153 -29.51 -16.08 -18.03
N PRO A 154 -30.62 -15.41 -17.64
CA PRO A 154 -30.57 -14.19 -16.84
C PRO A 154 -29.82 -14.36 -15.51
N GLY A 155 -29.92 -15.54 -14.88
CA GLY A 155 -29.24 -15.84 -13.63
C GLY A 155 -27.72 -15.85 -13.82
N MET A 156 -27.24 -16.58 -14.83
CA MET A 156 -25.83 -16.60 -15.20
C MET A 156 -25.30 -15.22 -15.61
N VAL A 157 -26.02 -14.47 -16.45
CA VAL A 157 -25.59 -13.11 -16.85
C VAL A 157 -25.50 -12.19 -15.63
N GLY A 158 -26.47 -12.30 -14.71
CA GLY A 158 -26.47 -11.55 -13.46
C GLY A 158 -25.24 -11.86 -12.59
N ALA A 159 -25.04 -13.13 -12.28
CA ALA A 159 -24.00 -13.55 -11.35
C ALA A 159 -22.58 -13.48 -11.95
N VAL A 160 -22.39 -13.79 -13.23
CA VAL A 160 -21.06 -13.95 -13.85
C VAL A 160 -20.56 -12.68 -14.54
N VAL A 161 -21.46 -11.81 -15.00
CA VAL A 161 -21.09 -10.60 -15.76
C VAL A 161 -21.51 -9.34 -15.01
N GLN A 162 -22.81 -9.19 -14.72
CA GLN A 162 -23.33 -7.95 -14.15
C GLN A 162 -22.79 -7.67 -12.75
N ALA A 163 -22.85 -8.66 -11.85
CA ALA A 163 -22.38 -8.51 -10.49
C ALA A 163 -20.87 -8.17 -10.44
N PRO A 164 -19.97 -8.94 -11.08
CA PRO A 164 -18.55 -8.58 -11.16
C PRO A 164 -18.29 -7.20 -11.74
N LEU A 165 -18.96 -6.85 -12.84
CA LEU A 165 -18.81 -5.54 -13.49
C LEU A 165 -19.19 -4.40 -12.53
N VAL A 166 -20.41 -4.45 -11.99
CA VAL A 166 -20.96 -3.36 -11.18
C VAL A 166 -20.25 -3.28 -9.84
N GLU A 167 -20.05 -4.42 -9.17
CA GLU A 167 -19.47 -4.43 -7.84
C GLU A 167 -17.99 -4.06 -7.85
N GLU A 168 -17.19 -4.56 -8.78
CA GLU A 168 -15.77 -4.22 -8.82
C GLU A 168 -15.56 -2.75 -9.23
N VAL A 169 -16.44 -2.18 -10.09
CA VAL A 169 -16.44 -0.73 -10.35
C VAL A 169 -16.77 0.05 -9.07
N CYS A 170 -17.80 -0.35 -8.32
CA CYS A 170 -18.21 0.35 -7.09
C CYS A 170 -17.13 0.27 -5.99
N LYS A 171 -16.52 -0.91 -5.80
CA LYS A 171 -15.38 -1.08 -4.88
C LYS A 171 -14.18 -0.26 -5.36
N GLY A 172 -13.89 -0.34 -6.66
CA GLY A 172 -12.80 0.39 -7.29
C GLY A 172 -12.94 1.91 -7.23
N ALA A 173 -14.15 2.44 -7.31
CA ALA A 173 -14.40 3.86 -7.11
C ALA A 173 -13.98 4.31 -5.70
N GLY A 174 -14.12 3.44 -4.70
CA GLY A 174 -13.60 3.66 -3.35
C GLY A 174 -12.07 3.73 -3.30
N VAL A 175 -11.39 2.91 -4.10
CA VAL A 175 -9.92 2.95 -4.22
C VAL A 175 -9.47 4.30 -4.81
N LEU A 176 -10.14 4.78 -5.86
CA LEU A 176 -9.86 6.12 -6.43
C LEU A 176 -10.18 7.23 -5.43
N LEU A 177 -11.31 7.15 -4.74
CA LEU A 177 -11.68 8.11 -3.72
C LEU A 177 -10.58 8.19 -2.64
N LEU A 178 -10.16 7.05 -2.10
CA LEU A 178 -9.06 7.01 -1.13
C LEU A 178 -7.78 7.59 -1.70
N PHE A 179 -7.44 7.29 -2.94
CA PHE A 179 -6.28 7.89 -3.59
C PHE A 179 -6.38 9.42 -3.66
N PHE A 180 -7.54 9.99 -4.01
CA PHE A 180 -7.69 11.44 -4.07
C PHE A 180 -7.70 12.11 -2.69
N LEU A 181 -8.35 11.50 -1.69
CA LEU A 181 -8.40 12.04 -0.32
C LEU A 181 -7.08 11.85 0.43
N ARG A 182 -6.37 10.75 0.17
CA ARG A 182 -5.21 10.27 0.94
C ARG A 182 -4.00 9.97 0.07
N ARG A 183 -3.82 10.65 -1.06
CA ARG A 183 -2.69 10.44 -2.00
C ARG A 183 -1.32 10.24 -1.36
N ARG A 184 -1.05 10.94 -0.25
CA ARG A 184 0.25 10.90 0.46
C ARG A 184 0.52 9.59 1.20
N THR A 185 -0.50 8.77 1.43
CA THR A 185 -0.38 7.47 2.11
C THR A 185 -0.33 6.31 1.12
N PHE A 186 -0.37 6.59 -0.19
CA PHE A 186 -0.08 5.60 -1.22
C PHE A 186 1.40 5.68 -1.55
N ASP A 187 2.20 4.93 -0.79
CA ASP A 187 3.64 4.81 -0.97
C ASP A 187 4.00 3.58 -1.81
N GLY A 188 3.06 2.67 -2.09
CA GLY A 188 3.31 1.45 -2.86
C GLY A 188 2.15 0.61 -3.37
N PRO A 189 2.47 -0.45 -4.15
CA PRO A 189 1.52 -1.47 -4.54
C PRO A 189 0.93 -2.24 -3.35
N VAL A 190 1.72 -2.50 -2.29
CA VAL A 190 1.22 -3.24 -1.11
C VAL A 190 0.16 -2.42 -0.39
N ASP A 191 0.39 -1.12 -0.20
CA ASP A 191 -0.58 -0.16 0.36
C ASP A 191 -1.88 -0.17 -0.46
N GLY A 192 -1.74 -0.15 -1.79
CA GLY A 192 -2.87 -0.25 -2.72
C GLY A 192 -3.69 -1.52 -2.53
N VAL A 193 -3.04 -2.68 -2.36
CA VAL A 193 -3.71 -3.95 -2.02
C VAL A 193 -4.39 -3.85 -0.66
N VAL A 194 -3.76 -3.25 0.35
CA VAL A 194 -4.32 -3.12 1.71
C VAL A 194 -5.58 -2.25 1.67
N TYR A 195 -5.54 -1.09 1.03
CA TYR A 195 -6.70 -0.21 0.88
C TYR A 195 -7.84 -0.87 0.11
N ALA A 196 -7.54 -1.46 -1.05
CA ALA A 196 -8.53 -2.15 -1.86
C ALA A 196 -9.10 -3.38 -1.14
N GLY A 197 -8.26 -4.12 -0.43
CA GLY A 197 -8.65 -5.27 0.37
C GLY A 197 -9.56 -4.91 1.54
N ILE A 198 -9.35 -3.77 2.20
CA ILE A 198 -10.23 -3.29 3.27
C ILE A 198 -11.59 -2.84 2.71
N ILE A 199 -11.61 -2.18 1.54
CA ILE A 199 -12.87 -1.86 0.85
C ILE A 199 -13.62 -3.16 0.50
N ALA A 200 -12.93 -4.12 -0.10
CA ALA A 200 -13.50 -5.40 -0.48
C ALA A 200 -13.99 -6.21 0.73
N ALA A 201 -13.26 -6.19 1.84
CA ALA A 201 -13.67 -6.85 3.09
C ALA A 201 -14.93 -6.21 3.69
N GLY A 202 -15.06 -4.89 3.62
CA GLY A 202 -16.29 -4.19 4.01
C GLY A 202 -17.48 -4.59 3.14
N PHE A 203 -17.29 -4.63 1.82
CA PHE A 203 -18.33 -5.10 0.89
C PHE A 203 -18.74 -6.55 1.17
N ALA A 204 -17.75 -7.45 1.27
CA ALA A 204 -17.96 -8.87 1.54
C ALA A 204 -18.64 -9.11 2.90
N PHE A 205 -18.36 -8.28 3.91
CA PHE A 205 -19.04 -8.37 5.20
C PHE A 205 -20.55 -8.15 5.04
N THR A 206 -20.95 -7.03 4.43
CA THR A 206 -22.37 -6.71 4.23
C THR A 206 -23.06 -7.70 3.30
N GLU A 207 -22.36 -8.13 2.24
CA GLU A 207 -22.89 -9.12 1.30
C GLU A 207 -23.07 -10.50 1.96
N ASN A 208 -22.11 -10.97 2.74
CA ASN A 208 -22.22 -12.26 3.44
C ASN A 208 -23.43 -12.30 4.38
N ILE A 209 -23.78 -11.20 5.05
CA ILE A 209 -24.99 -11.13 5.88
C ILE A 209 -26.24 -11.42 5.05
N LEU A 210 -26.35 -10.84 3.86
CA LEU A 210 -27.47 -11.09 2.95
C LEU A 210 -27.51 -12.56 2.51
N TYR A 211 -26.41 -13.11 2.02
CA TYR A 211 -26.37 -14.50 1.54
C TYR A 211 -26.68 -15.51 2.66
N PHE A 212 -26.17 -15.26 3.87
CA PHE A 212 -26.46 -16.09 5.04
C PHE A 212 -27.94 -16.03 5.41
N GLY A 213 -28.52 -14.82 5.44
CA GLY A 213 -29.93 -14.63 5.75
C GLY A 213 -30.87 -15.23 4.70
N GLN A 214 -30.56 -15.03 3.42
CA GLN A 214 -31.31 -15.63 2.30
C GLN A 214 -31.28 -17.16 2.37
N ALA A 215 -30.11 -17.76 2.54
CA ALA A 215 -29.97 -19.21 2.65
C ALA A 215 -30.72 -19.79 3.86
N PHE A 216 -30.71 -19.08 4.99
CA PHE A 216 -31.50 -19.46 6.17
C PHE A 216 -33.00 -19.42 5.87
N ASN A 217 -33.49 -18.34 5.25
CA ASN A 217 -34.91 -18.18 4.92
C ASN A 217 -35.37 -19.19 3.86
N GLU A 218 -34.59 -19.43 2.81
CA GLU A 218 -34.89 -20.40 1.75
C GLU A 218 -34.96 -21.84 2.26
N SER A 219 -34.14 -22.16 3.27
CA SER A 219 -34.20 -23.46 3.97
C SER A 219 -35.35 -23.60 4.96
N GLY A 220 -36.28 -22.64 5.01
CA GLY A 220 -37.41 -22.64 5.95
C GLY A 220 -36.99 -22.46 7.41
N GLY A 221 -35.87 -21.78 7.67
CA GLY A 221 -35.32 -21.57 9.01
C GLY A 221 -34.48 -22.74 9.52
N GLN A 222 -34.12 -23.70 8.67
CA GLN A 222 -33.23 -24.80 9.04
C GLN A 222 -31.76 -24.34 9.04
N PRO A 223 -30.96 -24.68 10.06
CA PRO A 223 -29.56 -24.25 10.12
C PRO A 223 -28.67 -24.79 8.98
N GLY A 224 -29.09 -25.86 8.29
CA GLY A 224 -28.28 -26.56 7.29
C GLY A 224 -27.92 -25.70 6.07
N GLY A 225 -28.89 -24.95 5.53
CA GLY A 225 -28.66 -24.07 4.37
C GLY A 225 -27.70 -22.93 4.70
N LEU A 226 -27.92 -22.28 5.84
CA LEU A 226 -27.03 -21.27 6.41
C LEU A 226 -25.61 -21.81 6.60
N LEU A 227 -25.46 -22.99 7.21
CA LEU A 227 -24.16 -23.57 7.50
C LEU A 227 -23.38 -23.88 6.21
N GLY A 228 -24.04 -24.42 5.19
CA GLY A 228 -23.41 -24.71 3.90
C GLY A 228 -22.83 -23.45 3.26
N ILE A 229 -23.64 -22.38 3.17
CA ILE A 229 -23.20 -21.11 2.59
C ILE A 229 -22.13 -20.43 3.47
N PHE A 230 -22.24 -20.52 4.80
CA PHE A 230 -21.22 -20.02 5.72
C PHE A 230 -19.87 -20.72 5.53
N VAL A 231 -19.85 -22.04 5.38
CA VAL A 231 -18.60 -22.78 5.14
C VAL A 231 -17.99 -22.39 3.80
N MET A 232 -18.80 -22.38 2.73
CA MET A 232 -18.30 -22.05 1.39
C MET A 232 -17.79 -20.61 1.31
N ARG A 233 -18.61 -19.62 1.70
CA ARG A 233 -18.25 -18.19 1.58
C ARG A 233 -17.34 -17.71 2.70
N GLY A 234 -17.61 -18.13 3.93
CA GLY A 234 -16.96 -17.64 5.13
C GLY A 234 -15.64 -18.31 5.47
N LEU A 235 -15.47 -19.60 5.16
CA LEU A 235 -14.27 -20.36 5.53
C LEU A 235 -13.43 -20.77 4.32
N MET A 236 -14.06 -21.22 3.24
CA MET A 236 -13.34 -21.65 2.04
C MET A 236 -12.92 -20.44 1.20
N SER A 237 -13.80 -19.44 0.99
CA SER A 237 -13.49 -18.29 0.15
C SER A 237 -13.44 -16.91 0.85
N PRO A 238 -12.94 -16.76 2.09
CA PRO A 238 -12.98 -15.48 2.80
C PRO A 238 -12.25 -14.37 2.04
N PHE A 239 -11.20 -14.72 1.31
CA PHE A 239 -10.36 -13.77 0.58
C PHE A 239 -10.81 -13.48 -0.85
N ALA A 240 -11.91 -14.06 -1.35
CA ALA A 240 -12.29 -13.93 -2.77
C ALA A 240 -12.36 -12.45 -3.22
N HIS A 241 -13.25 -11.66 -2.61
CA HIS A 241 -13.35 -10.23 -2.91
C HIS A 241 -12.05 -9.47 -2.66
N VAL A 242 -11.33 -9.81 -1.58
CA VAL A 242 -10.06 -9.17 -1.22
C VAL A 242 -9.00 -9.37 -2.32
N MET A 243 -8.94 -10.55 -2.92
CA MET A 243 -8.01 -10.84 -4.01
C MET A 243 -8.42 -10.15 -5.32
N PHE A 244 -9.70 -10.15 -5.65
CA PHE A 244 -10.21 -9.55 -6.88
C PHE A 244 -9.96 -8.05 -6.90
N THR A 245 -10.52 -7.32 -5.93
CA THR A 245 -10.29 -5.88 -5.82
C THR A 245 -8.83 -5.57 -5.42
N GLY A 246 -8.14 -6.51 -4.75
CA GLY A 246 -6.71 -6.40 -4.45
C GLY A 246 -5.84 -6.29 -5.71
N ALA A 247 -6.19 -6.97 -6.81
CA ALA A 247 -5.49 -6.84 -8.08
C ALA A 247 -5.57 -5.40 -8.63
N LEU A 248 -6.76 -4.79 -8.58
CA LEU A 248 -6.96 -3.37 -8.87
C LEU A 248 -6.07 -2.50 -7.95
N GLY A 249 -6.10 -2.77 -6.65
CA GLY A 249 -5.32 -2.06 -5.65
C GLY A 249 -3.81 -2.08 -5.95
N ALA A 250 -3.27 -3.22 -6.37
CA ALA A 250 -1.86 -3.36 -6.74
C ALA A 250 -1.48 -2.45 -7.92
N CYS A 251 -2.33 -2.40 -8.96
CA CYS A 251 -2.12 -1.54 -10.13
C CYS A 251 -2.16 -0.05 -9.74
N VAL A 252 -3.17 0.36 -8.97
CA VAL A 252 -3.31 1.74 -8.49
C VAL A 252 -2.15 2.14 -7.59
N GLY A 253 -1.74 1.28 -6.66
CA GLY A 253 -0.62 1.54 -5.75
C GLY A 253 0.72 1.64 -6.49
N TYR A 254 0.93 0.81 -7.52
CA TYR A 254 2.08 0.95 -8.41
C TYR A 254 2.08 2.30 -9.12
N ALA A 255 0.95 2.71 -9.69
CA ALA A 255 0.80 3.98 -10.38
C ALA A 255 0.96 5.19 -9.45
N ALA A 256 0.45 5.12 -8.23
CA ALA A 256 0.56 6.17 -7.23
C ALA A 256 2.02 6.47 -6.84
N ARG A 257 2.88 5.44 -6.84
CA ARG A 257 4.32 5.57 -6.57
C ARG A 257 5.11 6.17 -7.74
N HIS A 258 4.73 5.87 -8.99
CA HIS A 258 5.57 6.16 -10.16
C HIS A 258 5.05 7.28 -11.06
N GLY A 259 3.80 7.73 -10.89
CA GLY A 259 3.18 8.64 -11.86
C GLY A 259 2.24 9.69 -11.29
N GLY A 260 1.76 10.51 -12.21
CA GLY A 260 0.70 11.50 -11.98
C GLY A 260 -0.69 10.87 -11.91
N THR A 261 -1.70 11.72 -11.75
CA THR A 261 -3.11 11.28 -11.70
C THR A 261 -3.53 10.50 -12.94
N ALA A 262 -3.07 10.88 -14.13
CA ALA A 262 -3.41 10.19 -15.37
C ALA A 262 -2.96 8.71 -15.37
N MET A 263 -1.75 8.43 -14.91
CA MET A 263 -1.25 7.05 -14.78
C MET A 263 -2.08 6.23 -13.80
N VAL A 264 -2.57 6.85 -12.72
CA VAL A 264 -3.44 6.19 -11.75
C VAL A 264 -4.81 5.86 -12.34
N LEU A 265 -5.39 6.77 -13.13
CA LEU A 265 -6.66 6.50 -13.82
C LEU A 265 -6.52 5.36 -14.84
N VAL A 266 -5.43 5.34 -15.61
CA VAL A 266 -5.14 4.22 -16.53
C VAL A 266 -4.95 2.91 -15.76
N ALA A 267 -4.15 2.94 -14.69
CA ALA A 267 -3.91 1.75 -13.88
C ALA A 267 -5.17 1.25 -13.16
N TRP A 268 -6.11 2.14 -12.84
CA TRP A 268 -7.42 1.76 -12.32
C TRP A 268 -8.24 0.99 -13.35
N VAL A 269 -8.33 1.48 -14.59
CA VAL A 269 -9.02 0.74 -15.67
C VAL A 269 -8.32 -0.61 -15.94
N VAL A 270 -6.99 -0.61 -16.04
CA VAL A 270 -6.20 -1.83 -16.28
C VAL A 270 -6.38 -2.84 -15.13
N GLY A 271 -6.43 -2.36 -13.88
CA GLY A 271 -6.62 -3.21 -12.70
C GLY A 271 -8.05 -3.70 -12.50
N LEU A 272 -9.05 -3.00 -13.05
CA LEU A 272 -10.45 -3.44 -12.98
C LEU A 272 -10.70 -4.70 -13.81
N VAL A 273 -10.08 -4.79 -14.99
CA VAL A 273 -10.24 -5.95 -15.88
C VAL A 273 -9.94 -7.28 -15.18
N PRO A 274 -8.75 -7.51 -14.57
CA PRO A 274 -8.49 -8.75 -13.86
C PRO A 274 -9.36 -8.91 -12.61
N ALA A 275 -9.77 -7.82 -11.94
CA ALA A 275 -10.68 -7.92 -10.80
C ALA A 275 -12.05 -8.50 -11.22
N MET A 276 -12.64 -7.96 -12.29
CA MET A 276 -13.91 -8.43 -12.84
C MET A 276 -13.81 -9.84 -13.39
N LEU A 277 -12.73 -10.16 -14.11
CA LEU A 277 -12.53 -11.49 -14.69
C LEU A 277 -12.37 -12.55 -13.59
N LEU A 278 -11.56 -12.30 -12.57
CA LEU A 278 -11.39 -13.24 -11.46
C LEU A 278 -12.69 -13.42 -10.67
N HIS A 279 -13.44 -12.33 -10.46
CA HIS A 279 -14.73 -12.38 -9.76
C HIS A 279 -15.78 -13.14 -10.58
N GLY A 280 -15.94 -12.84 -11.87
CA GLY A 280 -16.85 -13.57 -12.76
C GLY A 280 -16.46 -15.03 -12.90
N LEU A 281 -15.16 -15.33 -13.00
CA LEU A 281 -14.65 -16.70 -13.06
C LEU A 281 -14.97 -17.48 -11.77
N TRP A 282 -14.84 -16.85 -10.59
CA TRP A 282 -15.30 -17.46 -9.33
C TRP A 282 -16.81 -17.69 -9.30
N ASN A 283 -17.61 -16.70 -9.70
CA ASN A 283 -19.07 -16.84 -9.74
C ASN A 283 -19.52 -17.88 -10.78
N SER A 284 -18.77 -18.07 -11.86
CA SER A 284 -19.10 -19.09 -12.87
C SER A 284 -19.11 -20.51 -12.32
N LEU A 285 -18.38 -20.78 -11.22
CA LEU A 285 -18.38 -22.09 -10.57
C LEU A 285 -19.76 -22.53 -10.08
N THR A 286 -20.68 -21.60 -9.78
CA THR A 286 -22.05 -21.97 -9.35
C THR A 286 -22.90 -22.51 -10.50
N PHE A 287 -22.49 -22.30 -11.75
CA PHE A 287 -23.20 -22.74 -12.95
C PHE A 287 -22.56 -23.95 -13.63
N ILE A 288 -21.35 -24.34 -13.21
CA ILE A 288 -20.68 -25.53 -13.75
C ILE A 288 -21.14 -26.76 -12.98
N HIS A 289 -21.79 -27.70 -13.67
CA HIS A 289 -22.13 -29.00 -13.11
C HIS A 289 -20.86 -29.82 -12.86
N GLY A 290 -20.57 -30.11 -11.59
CA GLY A 290 -19.40 -30.90 -11.22
C GLY A 290 -19.23 -31.01 -9.71
N ASN A 291 -18.21 -31.74 -9.29
CA ASN A 291 -17.85 -31.81 -7.88
C ASN A 291 -17.23 -30.45 -7.46
N PHE A 292 -17.92 -29.73 -6.58
CA PHE A 292 -17.48 -28.43 -6.07
C PHE A 292 -16.03 -28.44 -5.56
N PHE A 293 -15.62 -29.48 -4.80
CA PHE A 293 -14.26 -29.56 -4.28
C PHE A 293 -13.22 -29.69 -5.39
N VAL A 294 -13.52 -30.46 -6.45
CA VAL A 294 -12.62 -30.58 -7.61
C VAL A 294 -12.51 -29.25 -8.33
N LEU A 295 -13.64 -28.57 -8.61
CA LEU A 295 -13.64 -27.26 -9.26
C LEU A 295 -12.92 -26.20 -8.41
N TYR A 296 -13.15 -26.22 -7.11
CA TYR A 296 -12.47 -25.36 -6.15
C TYR A 296 -10.95 -25.58 -6.16
N LEU A 297 -10.49 -26.84 -6.14
CA LEU A 297 -9.06 -27.16 -6.20
C LEU A 297 -8.42 -26.76 -7.53
N LEU A 298 -9.13 -26.92 -8.64
CA LEU A 298 -8.61 -26.61 -9.98
C LEU A 298 -8.59 -25.12 -10.31
N LEU A 299 -9.50 -24.34 -9.72
CA LEU A 299 -9.64 -22.92 -10.05
C LEU A 299 -9.19 -22.01 -8.90
N GLN A 300 -9.79 -22.18 -7.73
CA GLN A 300 -9.59 -21.26 -6.61
C GLN A 300 -8.21 -21.40 -5.97
N VAL A 301 -7.72 -22.64 -5.80
CA VAL A 301 -6.39 -22.84 -5.22
C VAL A 301 -5.29 -22.20 -6.10
N PRO A 302 -5.26 -22.38 -7.43
CA PRO A 302 -4.32 -21.66 -8.29
C PRO A 302 -4.44 -20.14 -8.21
N ILE A 303 -5.65 -19.58 -8.19
CA ILE A 303 -5.87 -18.13 -8.00
C ILE A 303 -5.28 -17.69 -6.65
N PHE A 304 -5.53 -18.45 -5.58
CA PHE A 304 -5.00 -18.16 -4.25
C PHE A 304 -3.47 -18.19 -4.22
N VAL A 305 -2.87 -19.21 -4.83
CA VAL A 305 -1.41 -19.35 -4.96
C VAL A 305 -0.82 -18.19 -5.77
N LEU A 306 -1.45 -17.80 -6.87
CA LEU A 306 -1.05 -16.66 -7.70
C LEU A 306 -1.07 -15.36 -6.88
N CYS A 307 -2.15 -15.09 -6.14
CA CYS A 307 -2.28 -13.91 -5.31
C CYS A 307 -1.24 -13.88 -4.18
N ILE A 308 -1.04 -14.99 -3.45
CA ILE A 308 0.00 -15.10 -2.41
C ILE A 308 1.39 -14.82 -2.99
N THR A 309 1.68 -15.44 -4.14
CA THR A 309 2.96 -15.30 -4.83
C THR A 309 3.17 -13.85 -5.28
N GLY A 310 2.14 -13.22 -5.82
CA GLY A 310 2.12 -11.79 -6.16
C GLY A 310 2.44 -10.92 -4.95
N ILE A 311 1.80 -11.13 -3.81
CA ILE A 311 2.08 -10.39 -2.57
C ILE A 311 3.52 -10.61 -2.11
N ILE A 312 4.04 -11.83 -2.16
CA ILE A 312 5.44 -12.13 -1.83
C ILE A 312 6.39 -11.34 -2.74
N PHE A 313 6.12 -11.30 -4.06
CA PHE A 313 6.93 -10.54 -5.01
C PHE A 313 6.86 -9.03 -4.77
N LEU A 314 5.67 -8.49 -4.48
CA LEU A 314 5.51 -7.08 -4.13
C LEU A 314 6.30 -6.73 -2.87
N ARG A 315 6.22 -7.54 -1.82
CA ARG A 315 7.00 -7.32 -0.58
C ARG A 315 8.50 -7.44 -0.80
N ARG A 316 8.95 -8.35 -1.66
CA ARG A 316 10.37 -8.45 -2.05
C ARG A 316 10.80 -7.24 -2.88
N ALA A 317 9.95 -6.72 -3.76
CA ALA A 317 10.22 -5.50 -4.51
C ALA A 317 10.33 -4.29 -3.59
N GLU A 318 9.47 -4.18 -2.58
CA GLU A 318 9.54 -3.12 -1.57
C GLU A 318 10.80 -3.23 -0.71
N ALA A 319 11.15 -4.42 -0.23
CA ALA A 319 12.39 -4.63 0.50
C ALA A 319 13.63 -4.22 -0.32
N ARG A 320 13.65 -4.55 -1.61
CA ARG A 320 14.72 -4.13 -2.54
C ARG A 320 14.74 -2.62 -2.73
N LEU A 321 13.57 -1.99 -2.85
CA LEU A 321 13.44 -0.54 -2.96
C LEU A 321 13.95 0.15 -1.69
N THR A 322 13.50 -0.28 -0.51
CA THR A 322 13.96 0.26 0.78
C THR A 322 15.46 0.13 0.91
N ARG A 323 16.03 -1.04 0.58
CA ARG A 323 17.49 -1.25 0.58
C ARG A 323 18.19 -0.23 -0.31
N ARG A 324 17.76 -0.13 -1.58
CA ARG A 324 18.37 0.78 -2.57
C ARG A 324 18.32 2.23 -2.09
N ARG A 325 17.20 2.68 -1.55
CA ARG A 325 17.00 4.07 -1.12
C ARG A 325 17.72 4.40 0.18
N LEU A 326 17.82 3.46 1.11
CA LEU A 326 18.62 3.66 2.32
C LEU A 326 20.13 3.64 2.02
N SER A 327 20.57 2.86 1.02
CA SER A 327 21.95 2.85 0.56
C SER A 327 22.43 4.21 0.02
N ASP A 328 21.54 5.02 -0.55
CA ASP A 328 21.85 6.37 -1.05
C ASP A 328 22.39 7.29 0.07
N TYR A 329 22.11 6.97 1.34
CA TYR A 329 22.50 7.78 2.51
C TYR A 329 23.74 7.27 3.26
N VAL A 330 24.27 6.10 2.87
CA VAL A 330 25.45 5.51 3.53
C VAL A 330 26.71 6.34 3.33
N PRO A 331 27.03 6.86 2.13
CA PRO A 331 28.22 7.68 1.92
C PRO A 331 28.23 8.96 2.76
N SER A 332 27.05 9.51 3.07
CA SER A 332 26.88 10.70 3.89
C SER A 332 26.83 10.41 5.40
N GLY A 333 27.00 9.15 5.81
CA GLY A 333 27.08 8.76 7.23
C GLY A 333 25.77 8.67 7.99
N TRP A 334 24.62 8.94 7.35
CA TRP A 334 23.30 8.87 8.00
C TRP A 334 22.92 7.44 8.39
N PHE A 335 23.37 6.44 7.62
CA PHE A 335 23.23 5.02 7.92
C PHE A 335 24.56 4.27 7.73
N SER A 336 24.77 3.21 8.51
CA SER A 336 25.87 2.27 8.33
C SER A 336 25.52 1.16 7.34
N GLN A 337 26.55 0.53 6.75
CA GLN A 337 26.40 -0.61 5.84
C GLN A 337 25.58 -1.78 6.44
N PRO A 338 25.74 -2.17 7.73
CA PRO A 338 24.93 -3.24 8.32
C PRO A 338 23.48 -2.85 8.66
N GLU A 339 23.21 -1.56 8.92
CA GLU A 339 21.86 -1.09 9.25
C GLU A 339 20.91 -1.18 8.06
N VAL A 340 21.39 -0.96 6.84
CA VAL A 340 20.55 -1.01 5.64
C VAL A 340 19.85 -2.36 5.44
N PRO A 341 20.54 -3.52 5.37
CA PRO A 341 19.88 -4.82 5.23
C PRO A 341 19.02 -5.20 6.44
N MET A 342 19.38 -4.72 7.64
CA MET A 342 18.56 -4.87 8.85
C MET A 342 17.21 -4.15 8.68
N LEU A 343 17.22 -2.90 8.22
CA LEU A 343 16.03 -2.06 8.06
C LEU A 343 15.22 -2.39 6.81
N ALA A 344 15.84 -2.94 5.77
CA ALA A 344 15.16 -3.25 4.51
C ALA A 344 14.41 -4.58 4.51
N SER A 345 14.76 -5.53 5.38
CA SER A 345 14.20 -6.89 5.36
C SER A 345 13.34 -7.19 6.59
N GLY A 346 12.27 -7.98 6.40
CA GLY A 346 11.42 -8.40 7.52
C GLY A 346 12.17 -9.24 8.57
N ALA A 347 13.12 -10.09 8.14
CA ALA A 347 13.96 -10.87 9.07
C ALA A 347 14.94 -9.97 9.84
N GLY A 348 15.54 -8.97 9.17
CA GLY A 348 16.38 -7.96 9.80
C GLY A 348 15.62 -7.16 10.86
N ARG A 349 14.43 -6.65 10.52
CA ARG A 349 13.56 -5.90 11.43
C ARG A 349 13.16 -6.71 12.66
N ARG A 350 12.83 -8.01 12.48
CA ARG A 350 12.53 -8.91 13.62
C ARG A 350 13.72 -9.09 14.55
N ARG A 351 14.93 -9.31 14.00
CA ARG A 351 16.15 -9.40 14.80
C ARG A 351 16.47 -8.09 15.53
N ALA A 352 16.31 -6.96 14.86
CA ALA A 352 16.50 -5.63 15.45
C ALA A 352 15.54 -5.39 16.62
N LEU A 353 14.28 -5.77 16.46
CA LEU A 353 13.29 -5.70 17.54
C LEU A 353 13.63 -6.63 18.70
N ALA A 354 14.00 -7.89 18.43
CA ALA A 354 14.42 -8.83 19.46
C ALA A 354 15.64 -8.33 20.25
N TRP A 355 16.66 -7.79 19.54
CA TRP A 355 17.82 -7.16 20.16
C TRP A 355 17.41 -5.95 21.01
N SER A 356 16.57 -5.05 20.49
CA SER A 356 16.13 -3.86 21.25
C SER A 356 15.34 -4.18 22.52
N LYS A 357 14.72 -5.36 22.60
CA LYS A 357 13.99 -5.80 23.80
C LYS A 357 14.94 -6.12 24.96
N THR A 358 16.17 -6.56 24.70
CA THR A 358 17.11 -6.95 25.76
C THR A 358 17.54 -5.77 26.64
N PHE A 359 17.32 -4.53 26.17
CA PHE A 359 17.59 -3.29 26.91
C PHE A 359 16.39 -2.32 26.90
N GLY A 360 15.16 -2.82 26.72
CA GLY A 360 13.94 -2.02 26.90
C GLY A 360 13.71 -0.90 25.87
N ALA A 361 14.29 -0.99 24.67
CA ALA A 361 14.19 0.03 23.63
C ALA A 361 13.30 -0.35 22.43
N GLU A 362 12.41 -1.33 22.60
CA GLU A 362 11.54 -1.84 21.51
C GLU A 362 10.72 -0.73 20.84
N LYS A 363 10.14 0.19 21.60
CA LYS A 363 9.34 1.31 21.05
C LYS A 363 10.19 2.21 20.15
N VAL A 364 11.41 2.53 20.58
CA VAL A 364 12.37 3.35 19.83
C VAL A 364 12.81 2.62 18.55
N MET A 365 13.06 1.31 18.62
CA MET A 365 13.40 0.51 17.44
C MET A 365 12.26 0.44 16.42
N ARG A 366 11.00 0.29 16.88
CA ARG A 366 9.82 0.35 16.00
C ARG A 366 9.72 1.71 15.31
N GLU A 367 9.99 2.79 16.02
CA GLU A 367 10.01 4.14 15.46
C GLU A 367 11.14 4.32 14.46
N PHE A 368 12.36 3.88 14.77
CA PHE A 368 13.50 3.91 13.86
C PHE A 368 13.21 3.16 12.55
N ILE A 369 12.65 1.94 12.63
CA ILE A 369 12.24 1.16 11.45
C ILE A 369 11.18 1.92 10.62
N ARG A 370 10.17 2.50 11.27
CA ARG A 370 9.10 3.26 10.60
C ARG A 370 9.66 4.50 9.89
N LEU A 371 10.49 5.28 10.58
CA LEU A 371 11.11 6.49 10.06
C LEU A 371 12.04 6.18 8.88
N ALA A 372 12.86 5.13 8.98
CA ALA A 372 13.72 4.69 7.89
C ALA A 372 12.91 4.23 6.65
N THR A 373 11.81 3.51 6.85
CA THR A 373 10.96 3.08 5.73
C THR A 373 10.30 4.28 5.05
N ARG A 374 9.75 5.21 5.84
CA ARG A 374 9.20 6.48 5.32
C ARG A 374 10.24 7.32 4.59
N LEU A 375 11.47 7.37 5.08
CA LEU A 375 12.57 8.08 4.44
C LEU A 375 12.90 7.46 3.08
N ALA A 376 12.95 6.14 3.00
CA ALA A 376 13.17 5.43 1.75
C ALA A 376 12.07 5.71 0.70
N PHE A 377 10.80 5.71 1.11
CA PHE A 377 9.68 6.01 0.22
C PHE A 377 9.63 7.49 -0.17
N THR A 378 9.94 8.40 0.75
CA THR A 378 10.08 9.84 0.47
C THR A 378 11.18 10.06 -0.56
N ARG A 379 12.35 9.41 -0.41
CA ARG A 379 13.44 9.47 -1.38
C ARG A 379 13.01 8.97 -2.75
N GLN A 380 12.30 7.84 -2.82
CA GLN A 380 11.80 7.32 -4.09
C GLN A 380 10.85 8.31 -4.76
N ARG A 381 9.95 8.95 -4.00
CA ARG A 381 9.01 9.95 -4.53
C ARG A 381 9.73 11.19 -5.07
N ILE A 382 10.75 11.69 -4.37
CA ILE A 382 11.61 12.79 -4.85
C ILE A 382 12.21 12.45 -6.22
N LEU A 383 12.76 11.24 -6.38
CA LEU A 383 13.37 10.81 -7.64
C LEU A 383 12.36 10.65 -8.79
N VAL A 384 11.13 10.29 -8.48
CA VAL A 384 10.04 10.20 -9.47
C VAL A 384 9.57 11.61 -9.86
N ASP A 385 9.29 12.46 -8.88
CA ASP A 385 8.84 13.84 -9.12
C ASP A 385 9.90 14.65 -9.87
N ALA A 386 11.20 14.44 -9.60
CA ALA A 386 12.30 15.08 -10.32
C ALA A 386 12.35 14.72 -11.81
N LYS A 387 11.86 13.53 -12.21
CA LYS A 387 11.77 13.11 -13.61
C LYS A 387 10.53 13.64 -14.33
N GLY A 388 9.49 14.04 -13.58
CA GLY A 388 8.16 14.38 -14.11
C GLY A 388 8.04 15.77 -14.77
N GLY A 389 9.13 16.53 -14.91
CA GLY A 389 9.13 17.85 -15.55
C GLY A 389 8.63 19.01 -14.68
N ALA A 390 9.03 20.23 -15.06
CA ALA A 390 8.89 21.47 -14.27
C ALA A 390 7.50 22.11 -14.34
N GLY A 391 6.43 21.37 -13.99
CA GLY A 391 5.12 21.97 -13.73
C GLY A 391 5.09 22.59 -12.32
N GLY A 392 4.43 23.75 -12.13
CA GLY A 392 4.38 24.43 -10.82
C GLY A 392 3.87 23.56 -9.66
N ALA A 393 2.90 22.68 -9.93
CA ALA A 393 2.40 21.71 -8.95
C ALA A 393 3.40 20.57 -8.65
N ALA A 394 4.22 20.16 -9.62
CA ALA A 394 5.27 19.16 -9.44
C ALA A 394 6.44 19.73 -8.63
N ALA A 395 6.84 20.98 -8.93
CA ALA A 395 7.86 21.70 -8.16
C ALA A 395 7.45 21.88 -6.69
N ALA A 396 6.19 22.24 -6.42
CA ALA A 396 5.68 22.35 -5.06
C ALA A 396 5.67 21.00 -4.31
N ARG A 397 5.36 19.89 -4.98
CA ARG A 397 5.43 18.54 -4.40
C ARG A 397 6.88 18.15 -4.09
N LEU A 398 7.79 18.40 -5.01
CA LEU A 398 9.21 18.13 -4.86
C LEU A 398 9.78 18.89 -3.65
N ALA A 399 9.51 20.19 -3.54
CA ALA A 399 9.95 21.01 -2.41
C ALA A 399 9.39 20.51 -1.08
N ALA A 400 8.11 20.13 -1.04
CA ALA A 400 7.49 19.55 0.15
C ALA A 400 8.12 18.19 0.54
N ALA A 401 8.45 17.36 -0.45
CA ALA A 401 9.09 16.07 -0.23
C ALA A 401 10.53 16.22 0.29
N GLN A 402 11.30 17.18 -0.24
CA GLN A 402 12.64 17.52 0.26
C GLN A 402 12.61 18.04 1.71
N ALA A 403 11.64 18.91 2.04
CA ALA A 403 11.46 19.36 3.42
C ALA A 403 11.12 18.19 4.37
N GLN A 404 10.30 17.24 3.89
CA GLN A 404 9.96 16.03 4.64
C GLN A 404 11.18 15.08 4.79
N GLU A 405 12.00 14.94 3.75
CA GLU A 405 13.24 14.14 3.77
C GLU A 405 14.18 14.63 4.88
N LEU A 406 14.41 15.95 4.98
CA LEU A 406 15.22 16.55 6.05
C LEU A 406 14.65 16.30 7.45
N GLN A 407 13.33 16.44 7.62
CA GLN A 407 12.67 16.15 8.90
C GLN A 407 12.84 14.68 9.29
N LEU A 408 12.70 13.77 8.32
CA LEU A 408 12.87 12.34 8.54
C LEU A 408 14.33 11.99 8.86
N LEU A 409 15.32 12.60 8.20
CA LEU A 409 16.73 12.40 8.52
C LEU A 409 17.05 12.79 9.97
N ASN A 410 16.57 13.96 10.41
CA ASN A 410 16.74 14.40 11.79
C ASN A 410 16.07 13.44 12.80
N ALA A 411 14.85 13.00 12.51
CA ALA A 411 14.12 12.07 13.37
C ALA A 411 14.77 10.68 13.43
N VAL A 412 15.26 10.18 12.29
CA VAL A 412 16.02 8.91 12.20
C VAL A 412 17.28 8.99 13.05
N THR A 413 18.03 10.09 12.96
CA THR A 413 19.25 10.28 13.75
C THR A 413 18.97 10.36 15.24
N ALA A 414 17.90 11.06 15.65
CA ALA A 414 17.47 11.11 17.05
C ALA A 414 17.07 9.73 17.59
N ALA A 415 16.28 8.96 16.84
CA ALA A 415 15.90 7.61 17.24
C ALA A 415 17.13 6.67 17.31
N ARG A 416 18.08 6.83 16.39
CA ARG A 416 19.33 6.06 16.37
C ARG A 416 20.22 6.39 17.58
N SER A 417 20.39 7.67 17.92
CA SER A 417 21.21 8.08 19.06
C SER A 417 20.60 7.61 20.38
N GLU A 418 19.27 7.67 20.52
CA GLU A 418 18.57 7.14 21.69
C GLU A 418 18.76 5.62 21.83
N LEU A 419 18.64 4.86 20.73
CA LEU A 419 18.88 3.42 20.72
C LEU A 419 20.29 3.07 21.20
N LEU A 420 21.31 3.74 20.65
CA LEU A 420 22.70 3.52 21.02
C LEU A 420 22.99 3.95 22.47
N GLY A 421 22.39 5.04 22.94
CA GLY A 421 22.50 5.51 24.32
C GLY A 421 21.93 4.50 25.32
N ARG A 422 20.71 3.99 25.07
CA ARG A 422 20.08 2.96 25.93
C ARG A 422 20.88 1.66 25.94
N HIS A 423 21.37 1.23 24.78
CA HIS A 423 22.23 0.04 24.69
C HIS A 423 23.55 0.24 25.45
N GLY A 424 24.20 1.40 25.30
CA GLY A 424 25.42 1.74 26.03
C GLY A 424 25.24 1.74 27.55
N ALA A 425 24.13 2.32 28.03
CA ALA A 425 23.79 2.31 29.46
C ALA A 425 23.57 0.88 29.99
N ALA A 426 22.82 0.05 29.26
CA ALA A 426 22.59 -1.34 29.64
C ALA A 426 23.90 -2.16 29.65
N ALA A 427 24.76 -1.97 28.65
CA ALA A 427 26.06 -2.64 28.58
C ALA A 427 27.00 -2.20 29.72
N TRP A 428 26.95 -0.94 30.13
CA TRP A 428 27.71 -0.44 31.27
C TRP A 428 27.21 -1.04 32.59
N GLN A 429 25.90 -1.06 32.82
CA GLN A 429 25.29 -1.67 34.01
C GLN A 429 25.63 -3.15 34.14
N ALA A 430 25.57 -3.91 33.03
CA ALA A 430 25.93 -5.33 33.01
C ALA A 430 27.40 -5.58 33.38
N ARG A 431 28.31 -4.63 33.14
CA ARG A 431 29.72 -4.74 33.55
C ARG A 431 29.94 -4.43 35.03
N GLN A 432 29.04 -3.69 35.67
CA GLN A 432 29.16 -3.33 37.09
C GLN A 432 28.62 -4.41 38.03
N HIS A 433 27.74 -5.28 37.53
CA HIS A 433 27.09 -6.35 38.29
C HIS A 433 27.24 -7.67 37.52
N PRO A 434 28.45 -8.27 37.51
CA PRO A 434 28.75 -9.49 36.74
C PRO A 434 28.01 -10.73 37.23
#